data_AF-A0A2T2UMC7-F1
#
_entry.id   AF-A0A2T2UMC7-F1
#
_cell.length_a   1.000
_cell.length_b   1.000
_cell.length_c   1.000
_cell.angle_alpha   90.00
_cell.angle_beta   90.00
_cell.angle_gamma   90.00
#
_symmetry.space_group_name_H-M   'P 1'
#
loop_
_entity.id
_entity.type
_entity.pdbx_description
1 polymer ?
#
loop_
_entity_poly.entity_id
_entity_poly.type
_entity_poly.pdbx_seq_one_letter_code
_entity_poly.pdbx_strand_id
1 'polypeptide(L)'
;EDLDAGLGDIRRVLRPSGALVVLEFSSPRAFPIKQVYDWYSRRVLPRIGGLLSPDQGAYEYLPNSVAAFPDGTDFLRRMRSAGFADLEWTPLTFGIASLYKGRMRD
;
A
#
# COMPACT_ATOMS: atom_id res chain seq x y z
N GLU A 1 9.17 -0.56 -10.26
CA GLU A 1 10.07 -1.30 -9.35
C GLU A 1 9.46 -2.66 -9.03
N ASP A 2 10.30 -3.64 -8.69
CA ASP A 2 9.89 -5.01 -8.39
C ASP A 2 9.66 -5.17 -6.87
N LEU A 3 8.38 -5.21 -6.47
CA LEU A 3 7.96 -5.33 -5.08
C LEU A 3 8.40 -6.67 -4.44
N ASP A 4 8.40 -7.75 -5.21
CA ASP A 4 8.72 -9.07 -4.70
C ASP A 4 10.23 -9.19 -4.45
N ALA A 5 11.06 -8.61 -5.32
CA ALA A 5 12.49 -8.45 -5.09
C ALA A 5 12.77 -7.62 -3.83
N GLY A 6 12.06 -6.49 -3.65
CA GLY A 6 12.19 -5.64 -2.47
C GLY A 6 11.85 -6.36 -1.16
N LEU A 7 10.78 -7.15 -1.14
CA LEU A 7 10.43 -7.99 0.01
C LEU A 7 11.52 -9.04 0.33
N GLY A 8 12.13 -9.62 -0.71
CA GLY A 8 13.27 -10.53 -0.58
C GLY A 8 14.50 -9.87 0.04
N ASP A 9 14.83 -8.66 -0.41
CA ASP A 9 15.94 -7.89 0.15
C ASP A 9 15.73 -7.48 1.61
N ILE A 10 14.50 -7.08 1.96
CA ILE A 10 14.13 -6.79 3.35
C ILE A 10 14.30 -8.04 4.21
N ARG A 11 13.81 -9.20 3.76
CA ARG A 11 13.98 -10.46 4.50
C ARG A 11 15.46 -10.80 4.71
N ARG A 12 16.30 -10.65 3.67
CA ARG A 12 17.73 -10.97 3.73
C ARG A 12 18.47 -10.18 4.81
N VAL A 13 18.07 -8.94 5.08
CA VAL A 13 18.73 -8.07 6.06
C VAL A 13 18.10 -8.10 7.46
N LEU A 14 16.92 -8.70 7.61
CA LEU A 14 16.29 -8.88 8.90
C LEU A 14 17.01 -9.95 9.72
N ARG A 15 17.05 -9.74 11.04
CA ARG A 15 17.53 -10.76 11.98
C ARG A 15 16.55 -11.94 12.04
N PRO A 16 17.02 -13.15 12.42
CA PRO A 16 16.16 -14.26 12.82
C PRO A 16 15.01 -13.82 13.71
N SER A 17 13.79 -14.30 13.43
CA SER A 17 12.55 -13.90 14.11
C SER A 17 12.20 -12.39 14.08
N GLY A 18 12.87 -11.59 13.25
CA GLY A 18 12.61 -10.16 13.07
C GLY A 18 11.22 -9.88 12.49
N ALA A 19 10.66 -8.71 12.80
CA ALA A 19 9.35 -8.30 12.28
C ALA A 19 9.50 -7.27 11.15
N LEU A 20 8.67 -7.42 10.11
CA LEU A 20 8.42 -6.42 9.09
C LEU A 20 7.06 -5.79 9.36
N VAL A 21 7.00 -4.46 9.41
CA VAL A 21 5.77 -3.68 9.46
C VAL A 21 5.78 -2.68 8.31
N VAL A 22 4.76 -2.72 7.46
CA VAL A 22 4.61 -1.83 6.29
C VAL A 22 3.33 -1.04 6.48
N LEU A 23 3.45 0.29 6.44
CA LEU A 23 2.31 1.20 6.34
C LEU A 23 2.27 1.69 4.89
N GLU A 24 1.18 1.38 4.20
CA GLU A 24 1.01 1.81 2.81
C GLU A 24 -0.44 2.21 2.54
N PHE A 25 -0.65 3.05 1.53
CA PHE A 25 -1.99 3.36 1.04
C PHE A 25 -2.70 2.11 0.51
N SER A 26 -4.02 2.13 0.63
CA SER A 26 -4.92 1.09 0.14
C SER A 26 -6.24 1.70 -0.29
N SER A 27 -7.12 0.88 -0.86
CA SER A 27 -8.44 1.33 -1.30
C SER A 27 -9.53 0.97 -0.29
N PRO A 28 -10.34 1.94 0.16
CA PRO A 28 -11.56 1.65 0.92
C PRO A 28 -12.49 0.74 0.12
N ARG A 29 -13.07 -0.27 0.78
CA ARG A 29 -13.95 -1.25 0.12
C ARG A 29 -15.43 -1.05 0.42
N ALA A 30 -15.76 -0.37 1.52
CA ALA A 30 -17.13 -0.24 2.02
C ALA A 30 -17.84 1.02 1.50
N PHE A 31 -19.14 0.87 1.20
CA PHE A 31 -20.05 2.01 1.03
C PHE A 31 -20.29 2.71 2.38
N PRO A 32 -20.39 4.05 2.43
CA PRO A 32 -20.28 5.02 1.33
C PRO A 32 -18.85 5.52 1.08
N ILE A 33 -17.90 5.12 1.92
CA ILE A 33 -16.54 5.69 1.93
C ILE A 33 -15.82 5.47 0.61
N LYS A 34 -15.95 4.28 0.01
CA LYS A 34 -15.36 3.98 -1.30
C LYS A 34 -15.75 5.02 -2.36
N GLN A 35 -17.04 5.37 -2.43
CA GLN A 35 -17.57 6.29 -3.45
C GLN A 35 -17.03 7.70 -3.25
N VAL A 36 -17.01 8.17 -2.00
CA VAL A 36 -16.47 9.48 -1.65
C VAL A 36 -14.97 9.55 -1.97
N TYR A 37 -14.23 8.51 -1.60
CA TYR A 37 -12.80 8.40 -1.89
C TYR A 37 -12.52 8.38 -3.41
N ASP A 38 -13.22 7.54 -4.16
CA ASP A 38 -13.08 7.46 -5.62
C ASP A 38 -13.39 8.80 -6.30
N TRP A 39 -14.44 9.51 -5.86
CA TRP A 39 -14.78 10.82 -6.38
C TRP A 39 -13.70 11.86 -6.07
N TYR A 40 -13.24 11.92 -4.82
CA TYR A 40 -12.17 12.82 -4.39
C TYR A 40 -10.89 12.57 -5.19
N SER A 41 -10.45 11.33 -5.29
CA SER A 41 -9.21 10.94 -5.97
C SER A 41 -9.26 11.22 -7.47
N ARG A 42 -10.40 11.06 -8.14
CA ARG A 42 -10.54 11.31 -9.60
C ARG A 42 -10.84 12.76 -9.96
N ARG A 43 -11.44 13.53 -9.06
CA ARG A 43 -11.98 14.87 -9.37
C ARG A 43 -11.28 15.99 -8.61
N VAL A 44 -10.92 15.78 -7.36
CA VAL A 44 -10.35 16.84 -6.51
C VAL A 44 -8.83 16.79 -6.56
N LEU A 45 -8.23 15.61 -6.35
CA LEU A 45 -6.79 15.44 -6.28
C LEU A 45 -6.04 15.94 -7.53
N PRO A 46 -6.46 15.63 -8.77
CA PRO A 46 -5.75 16.09 -9.98
C PRO A 46 -5.84 17.60 -10.16
N ARG A 47 -6.95 18.22 -9.71
CA ARG A 47 -7.13 19.67 -9.80
C ARG A 47 -6.27 20.41 -8.79
N ILE A 48 -6.17 19.92 -7.56
CA ILE A 48 -5.23 20.47 -6.57
C ILE A 48 -3.80 20.31 -7.06
N GLY A 49 -3.46 19.14 -7.60
CA GLY A 49 -2.14 18.87 -8.16
C GLY A 49 -1.73 19.83 -9.28
N GLY A 50 -2.62 20.05 -10.24
CA GLY A 50 -2.41 21.00 -11.33
C GLY A 50 -2.37 22.47 -10.90
N LEU A 51 -2.88 22.81 -9.71
CA LEU A 51 -2.81 24.16 -9.15
C LEU A 51 -1.50 24.41 -8.36
N LEU A 52 -0.93 23.38 -7.74
CA LEU A 52 0.25 23.50 -6.88
C LEU A 52 1.58 23.22 -7.60
N SER A 53 1.56 22.51 -8.74
CA SER A 53 2.74 22.19 -9.54
C SER A 53 2.49 22.46 -11.02
N PRO A 54 3.40 23.17 -11.72
CA PRO A 54 3.37 23.27 -13.19
C PRO A 54 3.56 21.90 -13.87
N ASP A 55 4.18 20.95 -13.16
CA ASP A 55 4.38 19.58 -13.61
C ASP A 55 3.23 18.70 -13.13
N GLN A 56 2.27 18.45 -14.03
CA GLN A 56 1.05 17.70 -13.76
C GLN A 56 1.33 16.22 -13.39
N GLY A 57 2.48 15.68 -13.78
CA GLY A 57 2.79 14.25 -13.65
C GLY A 57 2.93 13.76 -12.20
N ALA A 58 3.45 14.59 -11.30
CA ALA A 58 3.69 14.19 -9.90
C ALA A 58 2.39 13.92 -9.12
N TYR A 59 1.28 14.57 -9.49
CA TYR A 59 -0.01 14.40 -8.82
C TYR A 59 -0.94 13.40 -9.50
N GLU A 60 -0.62 12.97 -10.72
CA GLU A 60 -1.17 11.75 -11.31
C GLU A 60 -0.48 10.49 -10.75
N TYR A 61 0.81 10.60 -10.43
CA TYR A 61 1.58 9.49 -9.89
C TYR A 61 0.97 8.91 -8.61
N LEU A 62 0.57 9.75 -7.65
CA LEU A 62 0.02 9.29 -6.37
C LEU A 62 -1.26 8.44 -6.51
N PRO A 63 -2.35 8.90 -7.15
CA PRO A 63 -3.54 8.07 -7.32
C PRO A 63 -3.26 6.83 -8.18
N ASN A 64 -2.36 6.92 -9.16
CA ASN A 64 -1.97 5.77 -9.97
C ASN A 64 -1.15 4.74 -9.18
N SER A 65 -0.25 5.17 -8.29
CA SER A 65 0.57 4.28 -7.46
C SER A 65 -0.28 3.56 -6.41
N VAL A 66 -1.23 4.28 -5.78
CA VAL A 66 -2.19 3.67 -4.86
C VAL A 66 -3.04 2.61 -5.56
N ALA A 67 -3.50 2.88 -6.78
CA ALA A 67 -4.30 1.92 -7.56
C ALA A 67 -3.48 0.71 -8.06
N ALA A 68 -2.17 0.88 -8.28
CA ALA A 68 -1.29 -0.18 -8.74
C ALA A 68 -0.76 -1.08 -7.61
N PHE A 69 -0.77 -0.60 -6.36
CA PHE A 69 -0.27 -1.37 -5.23
C PHE A 69 -1.20 -2.55 -4.89
N PRO A 70 -0.66 -3.78 -4.74
CA PRO A 70 -1.48 -4.96 -4.42
C PRO A 70 -1.88 -4.92 -2.95
N ASP A 71 -3.06 -4.38 -2.60
CA ASP A 71 -3.48 -4.16 -1.22
C ASP A 71 -4.19 -5.35 -0.55
N GLY A 72 -4.42 -5.24 0.77
CA GLY A 72 -5.09 -6.25 1.59
C GLY A 72 -4.47 -7.64 1.51
N THR A 73 -5.29 -8.63 1.19
CA THR A 73 -4.86 -10.03 1.11
C THR A 73 -3.86 -10.29 0.00
N ASP A 74 -3.82 -9.47 -1.05
CA ASP A 74 -2.87 -9.64 -2.14
C ASP A 74 -1.45 -9.26 -1.71
N PHE A 75 -1.29 -8.20 -0.90
CA PHE A 75 0.01 -7.91 -0.29
C PHE A 75 0.45 -9.01 0.66
N LEU A 76 -0.48 -9.51 1.50
CA LEU A 76 -0.16 -10.61 2.41
C LEU A 76 0.30 -11.86 1.66
N ARG A 77 -0.27 -12.15 0.48
CA ARG A 77 0.17 -13.27 -0.36
C ARG A 77 1.61 -13.08 -0.83
N ARG A 78 1.99 -11.87 -1.23
CA ARG A 78 3.37 -11.53 -1.62
C ARG A 78 4.34 -11.64 -0.44
N MET A 79 3.98 -11.09 0.73
CA MET A 79 4.76 -11.25 1.96
C MET A 79 4.96 -12.73 2.31
N ARG A 80 3.91 -13.56 2.19
CA ARG A 80 4.01 -15.00 2.41
C ARG A 80 4.98 -15.66 1.43
N SER A 81 4.90 -15.34 0.15
CA SER A 81 5.82 -15.87 -0.87
C SER A 81 7.27 -15.46 -0.62
N ALA A 82 7.50 -14.26 -0.09
CA ALA A 82 8.83 -13.81 0.34
C ALA A 82 9.33 -14.54 1.62
N GLY A 83 8.46 -15.28 2.31
CA GLY A 83 8.77 -16.11 3.48
C GLY A 83 8.56 -15.45 4.83
N PHE A 84 7.67 -14.45 4.90
CA PHE A 84 7.13 -13.96 6.15
C PHE A 84 5.98 -14.85 6.65
N ALA A 85 5.88 -15.01 7.96
CA ALA A 85 4.83 -15.71 8.68
C ALA A 85 4.11 -14.75 9.66
N ASP A 86 3.13 -15.26 10.41
CA ASP A 86 2.33 -14.49 11.38
C ASP A 86 1.76 -13.20 10.78
N LEU A 87 1.19 -13.35 9.59
CA LEU A 87 0.77 -12.25 8.74
C LEU A 87 -0.53 -11.63 9.26
N GLU A 88 -0.50 -10.32 9.46
CA GLU A 88 -1.62 -9.51 9.91
C GLU A 88 -1.81 -8.32 8.97
N TRP A 89 -3.07 -8.00 8.66
CA TRP A 89 -3.45 -6.82 7.89
C TRP A 89 -4.51 -6.05 8.67
N THR A 90 -4.24 -4.78 8.91
CA THR A 90 -5.10 -3.87 9.66
C THR A 90 -5.42 -2.65 8.79
N PRO A 91 -6.65 -2.55 8.24
CA PRO A 91 -7.06 -1.34 7.53
C PRO A 91 -7.20 -0.16 8.50
N LEU A 92 -6.71 1.00 8.08
CA LEU A 92 -6.74 2.27 8.80
C LEU A 92 -7.62 3.27 8.04
N THR A 93 -8.31 4.13 8.78
CA THR A 93 -9.18 5.19 8.21
C THR A 93 -10.11 4.62 7.13
N PHE A 94 -10.90 3.60 7.50
CA PHE A 94 -11.83 2.90 6.61
C PHE A 94 -11.18 2.21 5.40
N GLY A 95 -9.87 1.98 5.42
CA GLY A 95 -9.12 1.31 4.37
C GLY A 95 -8.42 2.24 3.38
N ILE A 96 -8.33 3.55 3.67
CA ILE A 96 -7.50 4.48 2.88
C ILE A 96 -6.01 4.14 3.01
N ALA A 97 -5.60 3.64 4.18
CA ALA A 97 -4.27 3.09 4.39
C ALA A 97 -4.40 1.74 5.09
N SER A 98 -3.33 0.96 5.06
CA SER A 98 -3.27 -0.35 5.67
C SER A 98 -1.92 -0.56 6.33
N LEU A 99 -1.96 -1.15 7.52
CA LEU A 99 -0.79 -1.67 8.20
C LEU A 99 -0.69 -3.17 7.92
N TYR A 100 0.46 -3.61 7.42
CA TYR A 100 0.76 -5.02 7.21
C TYR A 100 1.91 -5.41 8.11
N LYS A 101 1.79 -6.55 8.77
CA LYS A 101 2.81 -7.05 9.69
C LYS A 101 3.10 -8.51 9.39
N GLY A 102 4.36 -8.89 9.49
CA GLY A 102 4.81 -10.28 9.40
C GLY A 102 6.11 -10.48 10.14
N ARG A 103 6.45 -11.73 10.43
CA ARG A 103 7.72 -12.11 11.06
C ARG A 103 8.52 -13.04 10.15
N MET A 104 9.84 -12.93 10.19
CA MET A 104 10.70 -13.91 9.55
C MET A 104 10.56 -15.24 10.28
N ARG A 105 10.20 -16.29 9.55
CA ARG A 105 10.27 -17.66 10.05
C ARG A 105 11.66 -18.21 9.72
N ASP A 106 12.30 -18.81 10.71
CA ASP A 106 13.58 -19.51 10.53
C ASP A 106 13.44 -20.69 9.56
#